data_AF-A0A7V5FN68-F1
#
_entry.id   AF-A0A7V5FN68-F1
#
_cell.length_a   1.000
_cell.length_b   1.000
_cell.length_c   1.000
_cell.angle_alpha   90.00
_cell.angle_beta   90.00
_cell.angle_gamma   90.00
#
_symmetry.space_group_name_H-M   'P 1'
#
loop_
_entity.id
_entity.type
_entity.pdbx_description
1 polymer ?
#
loop_
_entity_poly.entity_id
_entity_poly.type
_entity_poly.pdbx_seq_one_letter_code
_entity_poly.pdbx_strand_id
1 'polypeptide(L)'
;MNKGEKMSIKTCVKVLCLSVFFFSLNCGILHAKDDPYKQMAKELSDSASRLTNPKIAVIPFSYVDKRKSNGGAIICERLTTRLVKIGKYKVIERQLLENVLQELHLESTGVVDVETTKQLGKVLGV
;
A
#
# COMPACT_ATOMS: atom_id res chain seq x y z
N MET A 1 44.30 -17.41 53.86
CA MET A 1 43.17 -17.55 52.91
C MET A 1 43.60 -17.00 51.56
N ASN A 2 43.57 -17.84 50.52
CA ASN A 2 44.51 -17.83 49.40
C ASN A 2 44.13 -16.84 48.28
N LYS A 3 45.13 -16.18 47.67
CA LYS A 3 44.99 -15.13 46.64
C LYS A 3 44.31 -15.66 45.35
N GLY A 4 44.34 -16.98 45.14
CA GLY A 4 43.69 -17.67 44.01
C GLY A 4 42.16 -17.76 44.08
N GLU A 5 41.56 -17.85 45.28
CA GLU A 5 40.09 -17.93 45.45
C GLU A 5 39.39 -16.62 45.07
N LYS A 6 40.02 -15.48 45.41
CA LYS A 6 39.48 -14.15 45.10
C LYS A 6 39.47 -13.82 43.60
N MET A 7 40.28 -14.52 42.80
CA MET A 7 40.40 -14.30 41.34
C MET A 7 39.34 -15.07 40.56
N SER A 8 38.94 -16.27 41.02
CA SER A 8 37.87 -17.07 40.41
C SER A 8 36.49 -16.42 40.57
N ILE A 9 36.21 -15.88 41.77
CA ILE A 9 34.92 -15.25 42.09
C ILE A 9 34.70 -13.97 41.28
N LYS A 10 35.72 -13.13 41.11
CA LYS A 10 35.62 -11.88 40.34
C LYS A 10 35.38 -12.13 38.84
N THR A 11 35.96 -13.19 38.30
CA THR A 11 35.76 -13.60 36.89
C THR A 11 34.36 -14.17 36.68
N CYS A 12 33.86 -14.95 37.64
CA CYS A 12 32.50 -15.50 37.59
C CYS A 12 31.42 -14.41 37.66
N VAL A 13 31.59 -13.41 38.53
CA VAL A 13 30.67 -12.25 38.62
C VAL A 13 30.68 -11.39 37.35
N LYS A 14 31.85 -11.23 36.70
CA LYS A 14 31.97 -10.49 35.43
C LYS A 14 31.30 -11.20 34.27
N VAL A 15 31.43 -12.53 34.18
CA VAL A 15 30.81 -13.35 33.13
C VAL A 15 29.29 -13.41 33.31
N LEU A 16 28.80 -13.48 34.56
CA LEU A 16 27.37 -13.47 34.87
C LEU A 16 26.72 -12.10 34.57
N CYS A 17 27.40 -10.98 34.82
CA CYS A 17 26.88 -9.65 34.47
C CYS A 17 26.89 -9.39 32.96
N LEU A 18 27.88 -9.91 32.23
CA LEU A 18 28.00 -9.68 30.78
C LEU A 18 26.94 -10.48 29.98
N SER A 19 26.54 -11.65 30.45
CA SER A 19 25.47 -12.44 29.81
C SER A 19 24.07 -11.85 30.04
N VAL A 20 23.81 -11.25 31.20
CA VAL A 20 22.54 -10.57 31.51
C VAL A 20 22.38 -9.27 30.71
N PHE A 21 23.49 -8.58 30.41
CA PHE A 21 23.50 -7.37 29.59
C PHE A 21 23.27 -7.66 28.09
N PHE A 22 23.66 -8.83 27.60
CA PHE A 22 23.41 -9.25 26.21
C PHE A 22 21.99 -9.80 26.00
N PHE A 23 21.37 -10.39 27.03
CA PHE A 23 20.03 -10.95 26.94
C PHE A 23 18.92 -9.88 26.91
N SER A 24 19.21 -8.68 27.38
CA SER A 24 18.25 -7.55 27.44
C SER A 24 18.18 -6.72 26.15
N LEU A 25 19.10 -6.92 25.19
CA LEU A 25 19.13 -6.18 23.91
C LEU A 25 18.34 -6.85 22.76
N ASN A 26 17.79 -8.05 22.95
CA ASN A 26 17.14 -8.83 21.88
C ASN A 26 15.60 -8.91 21.96
N CYS A 27 14.93 -8.24 22.90
CA CYS A 27 13.46 -8.23 22.96
C CYS A 27 12.92 -6.86 22.52
N GLY A 28 13.10 -6.53 21.25
CA GLY A 28 12.77 -5.21 20.72
C GLY A 28 12.30 -5.22 19.26
N ILE A 29 11.58 -6.26 18.82
CA ILE A 29 10.82 -6.17 17.56
C ILE A 29 9.35 -6.45 17.88
N LEU A 30 8.67 -5.39 18.31
CA LEU A 30 7.22 -5.30 18.23
C LEU A 30 6.84 -5.37 16.74
N HIS A 31 6.47 -6.55 16.27
CA HIS A 31 5.83 -6.70 14.97
C HIS A 31 4.48 -5.95 15.01
N ALA A 32 4.49 -4.70 14.55
CA ALA A 32 3.25 -4.00 14.25
C ALA A 32 2.48 -4.84 13.23
N LYS A 33 1.25 -5.24 13.57
CA LYS A 33 0.31 -5.89 12.63
C LYS A 33 0.27 -5.04 11.36
N ASP A 34 0.86 -5.54 10.28
CA ASP A 34 0.92 -4.80 9.02
C ASP A 34 -0.50 -4.56 8.50
N ASP A 35 -0.74 -3.35 7.99
CA ASP A 35 -2.00 -2.99 7.36
C ASP A 35 -2.25 -3.91 6.14
N PRO A 36 -3.39 -4.62 6.06
CA PRO A 36 -3.69 -5.52 4.93
C PRO A 36 -3.65 -4.79 3.57
N TYR A 37 -4.01 -3.51 3.51
CA TYR A 37 -3.92 -2.72 2.28
C TYR A 37 -2.47 -2.46 1.86
N LYS A 38 -1.55 -2.36 2.83
CA LYS A 38 -0.12 -2.19 2.57
C LYS A 38 0.48 -3.45 1.96
N GLN A 39 0.10 -4.63 2.45
CA GLN A 39 0.54 -5.90 1.88
C GLN A 39 0.06 -6.05 0.43
N MET A 40 -1.25 -5.87 0.18
CA MET A 40 -1.81 -5.97 -1.18
C MET A 40 -1.15 -4.96 -2.13
N ALA A 41 -0.99 -3.71 -1.70
CA ALA A 41 -0.34 -2.69 -2.52
C ALA A 41 1.11 -3.06 -2.85
N LYS A 42 1.84 -3.67 -1.91
CA LYS A 42 3.22 -4.14 -2.14
C LYS A 42 3.25 -5.26 -3.20
N GLU A 43 2.41 -6.27 -3.05
CA GLU A 43 2.34 -7.40 -3.99
C GLU A 43 2.01 -6.94 -5.42
N LEU A 44 1.02 -6.05 -5.56
CA LEU A 44 0.70 -5.44 -6.86
C LEU A 44 1.92 -4.69 -7.42
N SER A 45 2.55 -3.87 -6.58
CA SER A 45 3.67 -3.02 -6.99
C SER A 45 4.96 -3.76 -7.32
N ASP A 46 5.10 -5.04 -6.95
CA ASP A 46 6.23 -5.86 -7.37
C ASP A 46 6.18 -6.13 -8.88
N SER A 47 4.98 -6.20 -9.46
CA SER A 47 4.77 -6.33 -10.91
C SER A 47 5.13 -5.06 -11.69
N ALA A 48 5.07 -3.89 -11.05
CA ALA A 48 5.39 -2.60 -11.66
C ALA A 48 6.82 -2.52 -12.21
N SER A 49 7.75 -3.23 -11.57
CA SER A 49 9.18 -3.25 -11.93
C SER A 49 9.45 -3.78 -13.34
N ARG A 50 8.51 -4.52 -13.92
CA ARG A 50 8.63 -5.15 -15.24
C ARG A 50 8.05 -4.29 -16.37
N LEU A 51 7.48 -3.12 -16.04
CA LEU A 51 6.74 -2.27 -16.96
C LEU A 51 7.44 -0.93 -17.14
N THR A 52 7.43 -0.40 -18.36
CA THR A 52 7.89 0.96 -18.65
C THR A 52 6.77 1.96 -18.36
N ASN A 53 7.00 2.88 -17.41
CA ASN A 53 6.05 3.91 -16.99
C ASN A 53 4.68 3.35 -16.54
N PRO A 54 4.65 2.48 -15.52
CA PRO A 54 3.45 1.77 -15.09
C PRO A 54 2.37 2.71 -14.56
N LYS A 55 1.15 2.56 -15.09
CA LYS A 55 -0.04 3.30 -14.67
C LYS A 55 -1.02 2.34 -14.00
N ILE A 56 -1.73 2.80 -12.98
CA ILE A 56 -2.75 1.99 -12.31
C ILE A 56 -3.98 2.84 -11.99
N ALA A 57 -5.15 2.24 -12.15
CA ALA A 57 -6.42 2.81 -11.71
C ALA A 57 -7.12 1.77 -10.84
N VAL A 58 -7.52 2.16 -9.64
CA VAL A 58 -8.32 1.33 -8.74
C VAL A 58 -9.78 1.79 -8.86
N ILE A 59 -10.68 0.85 -9.11
CA ILE A 59 -12.11 1.13 -9.23
C ILE A 59 -12.85 0.69 -7.96
N PRO A 60 -13.94 1.39 -7.57
CA PRO A 60 -14.76 0.96 -6.44
C PRO A 60 -15.31 -0.45 -6.65
N PHE A 61 -15.18 -1.29 -5.63
CA PHE A 61 -15.71 -2.66 -5.66
C PHE A 61 -17.24 -2.64 -5.54
N SER A 62 -17.93 -3.30 -6.46
CA SER A 62 -19.37 -3.52 -6.34
C SER A 62 -19.67 -4.73 -5.47
N TYR A 63 -20.76 -4.67 -4.72
CA TYR A 63 -21.23 -5.82 -3.95
C TYR A 63 -21.92 -6.83 -4.86
N VAL A 64 -21.67 -8.12 -4.64
CA VAL A 64 -22.26 -9.22 -5.41
C VAL A 64 -23.78 -9.25 -5.30
N ASP A 65 -24.32 -8.91 -4.13
CA ASP A 65 -25.76 -8.79 -3.87
C ASP A 65 -26.39 -7.49 -4.40
N LYS A 66 -25.62 -6.68 -5.13
CA LYS A 66 -26.01 -5.36 -5.68
C LYS A 66 -26.48 -4.35 -4.63
N ARG A 67 -26.17 -4.55 -3.35
CA ARG A 67 -26.53 -3.59 -2.31
C ARG A 67 -25.77 -2.27 -2.52
N LYS A 68 -26.44 -1.15 -2.24
CA LYS A 68 -25.82 0.18 -2.26
C LYS A 68 -25.09 0.39 -0.93
N SER A 69 -23.77 0.51 -0.97
CA SER A 69 -22.95 0.80 0.21
C SER A 69 -21.61 1.41 -0.17
N ASN A 70 -21.10 2.27 0.70
CA ASN A 70 -19.82 2.97 0.51
C ASN A 70 -18.59 2.10 0.78
N GLY A 71 -18.76 0.85 1.23
CA GLY A 71 -17.63 0.00 1.61
C GLY A 71 -16.65 -0.27 0.47
N GLY A 72 -17.15 -0.47 -0.75
CA GLY A 72 -16.29 -0.63 -1.93
C GLY A 72 -15.45 0.60 -2.25
N ALA A 73 -16.03 1.80 -2.09
CA ALA A 73 -15.32 3.07 -2.26
C ALA A 73 -14.27 3.28 -1.16
N ILE A 74 -14.58 2.95 0.10
CA ILE A 74 -13.64 3.06 1.22
C ILE A 74 -12.43 2.13 1.03
N ILE A 75 -12.67 0.89 0.58
CA ILE A 75 -11.60 -0.08 0.28
C ILE A 75 -10.72 0.46 -0.85
N CYS A 76 -11.34 0.96 -1.93
CA CYS A 76 -10.65 1.58 -3.05
C CYS A 76 -9.74 2.71 -2.56
N GLU A 77 -10.27 3.67 -1.78
CA GLU A 77 -9.52 4.83 -1.31
C GLU A 77 -8.30 4.45 -0.45
N ARG A 78 -8.49 3.49 0.47
CA ARG A 78 -7.39 2.98 1.31
C ARG A 78 -6.30 2.32 0.47
N LEU A 79 -6.69 1.48 -0.50
CA LEU A 79 -5.74 0.81 -1.37
C LEU A 79 -5.00 1.81 -2.26
N THR A 80 -5.72 2.75 -2.87
CA THR A 80 -5.18 3.85 -3.66
C THR A 80 -4.15 4.65 -2.85
N THR A 81 -4.49 5.04 -1.62
CA THR A 81 -3.57 5.72 -0.71
C THR A 81 -2.28 4.92 -0.50
N ARG A 82 -2.36 3.59 -0.36
CA ARG A 82 -1.18 2.74 -0.19
C ARG A 82 -0.36 2.64 -1.48
N LEU A 83 -0.99 2.52 -2.64
CA LEU A 83 -0.32 2.50 -3.95
C LEU A 83 0.40 3.82 -4.25
N VAL A 84 -0.24 4.96 -3.97
CA VAL A 84 0.38 6.30 -4.07
C VAL A 84 1.61 6.39 -3.18
N LYS A 85 1.51 5.94 -1.92
CA LYS A 85 2.63 5.96 -0.96
C LYS A 85 3.81 5.08 -1.38
N ILE A 86 3.55 3.98 -2.09
CA ILE A 86 4.62 3.12 -2.63
C ILE A 86 5.36 3.81 -3.79
N GLY A 87 4.67 4.64 -4.57
CA GLY A 87 5.28 5.47 -5.61
C GLY A 87 5.77 4.71 -6.86
N LYS A 88 5.44 3.41 -6.99
CA LYS A 88 5.84 2.60 -8.15
C LYS A 88 4.91 2.71 -9.35
N TYR A 89 3.74 3.34 -9.19
CA TYR A 89 2.77 3.56 -10.27
C TYR A 89 2.41 5.04 -10.39
N LYS A 90 2.10 5.48 -11.62
CA LYS A 90 1.27 6.67 -11.83
C LYS A 90 -0.19 6.29 -11.61
N VAL A 91 -0.72 6.68 -10.45
CA VAL A 91 -2.12 6.44 -10.09
C VAL A 91 -3.02 7.38 -10.89
N ILE A 92 -4.07 6.83 -11.50
CA ILE A 92 -5.06 7.57 -12.29
C ILE A 92 -6.40 7.52 -11.54
N GLU A 93 -6.96 8.68 -11.28
CA GLU A 93 -8.28 8.82 -10.66
C GLU A 93 -9.38 8.69 -11.72
N ARG A 94 -9.85 7.45 -11.94
CA ARG A 94 -10.90 7.20 -12.95
C ARG A 94 -12.25 7.81 -12.61
N GLN A 95 -12.58 8.00 -11.33
CA GLN A 95 -13.84 8.63 -10.93
C GLN A 95 -13.95 10.07 -11.42
N LEU A 96 -12.85 10.83 -11.36
CA LEU A 96 -12.80 12.19 -11.89
C LEU A 96 -12.97 12.18 -13.41
N LEU A 97 -12.34 11.24 -14.09
CA LEU A 97 -12.47 11.07 -15.55
C LEU A 97 -13.90 10.72 -15.95
N GLU A 98 -14.56 9.79 -15.25
CA GLU A 98 -15.95 9.42 -15.51
C GLU A 98 -16.91 10.58 -15.25
N ASN A 99 -16.68 11.37 -14.19
CA ASN A 99 -17.49 12.54 -13.89
C ASN A 99 -17.33 13.63 -14.97
N VAL A 100 -16.09 13.94 -15.38
CA VAL A 100 -15.83 14.91 -16.45
C VAL A 100 -16.40 14.40 -17.78
N LEU A 101 -16.29 13.11 -18.07
CA LEU A 101 -16.93 12.51 -19.25
C LEU A 101 -18.43 12.61 -19.20
N GLN A 102 -19.04 12.36 -18.04
CA GLN A 102 -20.48 12.47 -17.86
C GLN A 102 -20.96 13.92 -17.97
N GLU A 103 -20.23 14.88 -17.42
CA GLU A 103 -20.49 16.31 -17.55
C GLU A 103 -20.33 16.76 -19.01
N LEU A 104 -19.25 16.36 -19.68
CA LEU A 104 -19.07 16.60 -21.11
C LEU A 104 -20.16 15.93 -21.95
N HIS A 105 -20.58 14.70 -21.64
CA HIS A 105 -21.69 14.05 -22.33
C HIS A 105 -23.02 14.79 -22.10
N LEU A 106 -23.28 15.30 -20.89
CA LEU A 106 -24.48 16.09 -20.60
C LEU A 106 -24.46 17.42 -21.37
N GLU A 107 -23.34 18.13 -21.39
CA GLU A 107 -23.12 19.32 -22.22
C GLU A 107 -23.21 19.01 -23.73
N SER A 108 -22.74 17.83 -24.15
CA SER A 108 -22.61 17.45 -25.55
C SER A 108 -23.82 16.70 -26.11
N THR A 109 -24.82 16.34 -25.30
CA THR A 109 -26.05 15.64 -25.74
C THR A 109 -26.92 16.46 -26.70
N GLY A 110 -26.49 17.66 -27.10
CA GLY A 110 -26.97 18.30 -28.33
C GLY A 110 -26.45 17.65 -29.63
N VAL A 111 -25.18 17.17 -29.68
CA VAL A 111 -24.52 16.65 -30.90
C VAL A 111 -23.28 15.80 -30.54
N VAL A 112 -23.40 14.50 -30.24
CA VAL A 112 -22.23 13.60 -30.27
C VAL A 112 -22.55 12.23 -30.86
N ASP A 113 -21.78 11.91 -31.91
CA ASP A 113 -21.68 10.62 -32.59
C ASP A 113 -20.74 9.66 -31.84
N VAL A 114 -21.02 8.36 -31.93
CA VAL A 114 -20.35 7.26 -31.21
C VAL A 114 -18.83 7.21 -31.47
N GLU A 115 -18.38 7.67 -32.63
CA GLU A 115 -16.96 7.82 -33.00
C GLU A 115 -16.21 8.76 -32.04
N THR A 116 -16.83 9.87 -31.64
CA THR A 116 -16.24 10.89 -30.77
C THR A 116 -15.96 10.34 -29.37
N THR A 117 -16.90 9.54 -28.83
CA THR A 117 -16.74 8.89 -27.51
C THR A 117 -15.59 7.88 -27.52
N LYS A 118 -15.38 7.15 -28.62
CA LYS A 118 -14.25 6.22 -28.78
C LYS A 118 -12.91 6.95 -28.84
N GLN A 119 -12.84 8.06 -29.57
CA GLN A 119 -11.62 8.86 -29.66
C GLN A 119 -11.29 9.52 -28.31
N LEU A 120 -12.30 9.99 -27.60
CA LEU A 120 -12.14 10.55 -26.25
C LEU A 120 -11.65 9.50 -25.25
N GLY A 121 -12.18 8.27 -25.32
CA GLY A 121 -11.68 7.15 -24.52
C GLY A 121 -10.18 6.89 -24.71
N LYS A 122 -9.71 6.91 -25.97
CA LYS A 122 -8.27 6.77 -26.28
C LYS A 122 -7.40 7.88 -25.69
N VAL A 123 -7.88 9.13 -25.71
CA VAL A 123 -7.14 10.28 -25.13
C VAL A 123 -7.03 10.15 -23.61
N LEU A 124 -8.08 9.65 -22.97
CA LEU A 124 -8.14 9.46 -21.51
C LEU A 124 -7.50 8.14 -21.05
N GLY A 125 -7.12 7.27 -21.98
CA GLY A 125 -6.43 6.01 -21.70
C GLY A 125 -7.34 4.90 -21.19
N VAL A 126 -8.60 4.89 -21.63
CA VAL A 126 -9.59 3.82 -21.43
C VAL A 126 -9.87 3.06 -22.72
#